data_AF-S0FJZ5-F1
#
_entry.id   AF-S0FJZ5-F1
#
_cell.length_a   1.000
_cell.length_b   1.000
_cell.length_c   1.000
_cell.angle_alpha   90.00
_cell.angle_beta   90.00
_cell.angle_gamma   90.00
#
_symmetry.space_group_name_H-M   'P 1'
#
loop_
_entity.id
_entity.type
_entity.pdbx_description
1 polymer ?
#
loop_
_entity_poly.entity_id
_entity_poly.type
_entity_poly.pdbx_seq_one_letter_code
_entity_poly.pdbx_strand_id
1 'polypeptide(L)'
;MMEVSKVYKPKSFPMDFPFSIKFTDMEPFYCMNHTFHWHNYLEIAFVKKGKGIYYVENRTYEMNEGDIVVINNIEPHYMEVLPPVNMVMPVVMFEPQLVWSSESLFDYNYMEPFFERSSNFNNKIDSKSEIGRKIFAMLSEIEDEYVNKTVGYKLMIKAKLLHIITYLIRHYQDSSKSTESITSKSKRLEKLEKVFDYINGNYSQKIELNTLAELAYMSPNYFSTFFKQSTGFTPIEYLNKMRISKSIEMLRETDFSVAQIAMDCGFNNLANYNKIFKQLTETTPTRIRNGK
;
A
#
# COMPACT_ATOMS: atom_id res chain seq x y z
N MET A 1 4.78 28.21 18.27
CA MET A 1 4.46 27.21 17.23
C MET A 1 5.70 26.35 17.05
N MET A 2 5.70 25.09 17.47
CA MET A 2 6.81 24.18 17.18
C MET A 2 6.82 23.91 15.68
N GLU A 3 7.97 24.15 15.04
CA GLU A 3 8.17 23.90 13.61
C GLU A 3 8.24 22.38 13.41
N VAL A 4 7.17 21.79 12.89
CA VAL A 4 7.10 20.34 12.76
C VAL A 4 7.76 19.90 11.47
N SER A 5 8.91 19.22 11.58
CA SER A 5 9.58 18.65 10.42
C SER A 5 8.80 17.45 9.88
N LYS A 6 8.63 17.37 8.55
CA LYS A 6 8.01 16.24 7.85
C LYS A 6 9.07 15.49 7.08
N VAL A 7 9.19 14.18 7.31
CA VAL A 7 10.23 13.34 6.70
C VAL A 7 9.59 12.22 5.88
N TYR A 8 9.99 12.07 4.62
CA TYR A 8 9.62 10.91 3.80
C TYR A 8 10.50 9.70 4.16
N LYS A 9 9.89 8.54 4.43
CA LYS A 9 10.61 7.30 4.76
C LYS A 9 10.36 6.23 3.69
N PRO A 10 11.20 6.15 2.64
CA PRO A 10 11.05 5.11 1.63
C PRO A 10 11.30 3.73 2.23
N LYS A 11 10.58 2.74 1.73
CA LYS A 11 10.83 1.33 2.02
C LYS A 11 10.83 0.52 0.74
N SER A 12 11.80 -0.39 0.62
CA SER A 12 11.82 -1.40 -0.42
C SER A 12 11.15 -2.65 0.12
N PHE A 13 10.24 -3.21 -0.67
CA PHE A 13 9.62 -4.50 -0.39
C PHE A 13 10.08 -5.55 -1.42
N PRO A 14 10.06 -6.85 -1.08
CA PRO A 14 10.27 -7.92 -2.05
C PRO A 14 9.21 -7.84 -3.17
N MET A 15 9.61 -8.00 -4.44
CA MET A 15 8.65 -7.91 -5.56
C MET A 15 7.54 -8.95 -5.48
N ASP A 16 7.90 -10.19 -5.16
CA ASP A 16 6.98 -11.33 -5.17
C ASP A 16 6.01 -11.29 -3.99
N PHE A 17 6.34 -10.52 -2.97
CA PHE A 17 5.56 -10.39 -1.75
C PHE A 17 5.80 -9.02 -1.11
N PRO A 18 5.13 -7.94 -1.61
CA PRO A 18 5.40 -6.59 -1.17
C PRO A 18 4.74 -6.30 0.20
N PHE A 19 5.24 -6.98 1.22
CA PHE A 19 4.71 -7.05 2.58
C PHE A 19 5.87 -7.12 3.58
N SER A 20 5.71 -6.48 4.74
CA SER A 20 6.62 -6.68 5.88
C SER A 20 5.94 -6.31 7.19
N ILE A 21 6.44 -6.87 8.30
CA ILE A 21 6.05 -6.44 9.64
C ILE A 21 7.26 -5.77 10.30
N LYS A 22 7.07 -4.57 10.85
CA LYS A 22 8.04 -3.95 11.75
C LYS A 22 7.61 -4.27 13.17
N PHE A 23 8.46 -5.00 13.88
CA PHE A 23 8.30 -5.23 15.31
C PHE A 23 8.86 -4.01 16.05
N THR A 24 8.05 -3.42 16.93
CA THR A 24 8.49 -2.32 17.77
C THR A 24 8.19 -2.63 19.23
N ASP A 25 9.23 -2.53 20.06
CA ASP A 25 9.16 -2.47 21.52
C ASP A 25 9.77 -1.12 21.88
N MET A 26 8.90 -0.16 22.18
CA MET A 26 9.27 1.24 22.33
C MET A 26 9.18 1.65 23.79
N GLU A 27 10.27 2.21 24.31
CA GLU A 27 10.32 2.75 25.66
C GLU A 27 9.41 3.99 25.81
N PRO A 28 8.97 4.31 27.04
CA PRO A 28 8.30 5.59 27.32
C PRO A 28 9.10 6.77 26.76
N PHE A 29 8.39 7.81 26.31
CA PHE A 29 9.00 9.02 25.71
C PHE A 29 9.68 8.81 24.35
N TYR A 30 9.48 7.65 23.71
CA TYR A 30 9.87 7.45 22.31
C TYR A 30 9.19 8.50 21.39
N CYS A 31 9.94 8.99 20.40
CA CYS A 31 9.51 9.98 19.40
C CYS A 31 9.06 11.37 19.92
N MET A 32 9.56 11.82 21.08
CA MET A 32 9.34 13.19 21.60
C MET A 32 9.87 14.34 20.73
N ASN A 33 10.55 14.06 19.61
CA ASN A 33 10.95 15.10 18.66
C ASN A 33 9.78 15.54 17.74
N HIS A 34 8.58 15.01 17.96
CA HIS A 34 7.33 15.31 17.26
C HIS A 34 7.47 15.29 15.72
N THR A 35 8.37 14.48 15.19
CA THR A 35 8.70 14.51 13.76
C THR A 35 7.70 13.66 12.98
N PHE A 36 6.81 14.31 12.24
CA PHE A 36 5.91 13.63 11.32
C PHE A 36 6.71 12.89 10.24
N HIS A 37 6.23 11.70 9.89
CA HIS A 37 6.72 11.00 8.71
C HIS A 37 5.58 10.48 7.87
N TRP A 38 5.87 10.27 6.59
CA TRP A 38 4.96 9.65 5.64
C TRP A 38 5.76 8.75 4.71
N HIS A 39 5.08 7.82 4.08
CA HIS A 39 5.66 6.78 3.24
C HIS A 39 4.64 6.34 2.20
N ASN A 40 5.05 5.59 1.17
CA ASN A 40 4.19 5.28 0.02
C ASN A 40 3.55 3.89 0.07
N TYR A 41 3.42 3.30 1.27
CA TYR A 41 2.80 1.99 1.49
C TYR A 41 1.63 2.11 2.48
N LEU A 42 0.79 1.09 2.52
CA LEU A 42 -0.32 1.03 3.46
C LEU A 42 0.15 0.45 4.79
N GLU A 43 -0.40 0.96 5.89
CA GLU A 43 -0.06 0.50 7.24
C GLU A 43 -1.29 0.15 8.06
N ILE A 44 -1.18 -0.96 8.78
CA ILE A 44 -2.10 -1.35 9.86
C ILE A 44 -1.22 -1.68 11.07
N ALA A 45 -1.26 -0.81 12.09
CA ALA A 45 -0.56 -1.03 13.35
C ALA A 45 -1.54 -1.44 14.44
N PHE A 46 -1.11 -2.31 15.35
CA PHE A 46 -1.96 -2.81 16.44
C PHE A 46 -1.19 -2.92 17.74
N VAL A 47 -1.81 -2.53 18.84
CA VAL A 47 -1.15 -2.45 20.15
C VAL A 47 -1.29 -3.77 20.87
N LYS A 48 -0.19 -4.54 20.99
CA LYS A 48 -0.18 -5.79 21.78
C LYS A 48 -0.03 -5.55 23.27
N LYS A 49 0.62 -4.44 23.64
CA LYS A 49 0.84 -4.05 25.04
C LYS A 49 1.13 -2.56 25.13
N GLY A 50 0.71 -1.95 26.22
CA GLY A 50 1.05 -0.57 26.58
C GLY A 50 0.03 0.45 26.06
N LYS A 51 0.41 1.73 26.10
CA LYS A 51 -0.42 2.85 25.68
C LYS A 51 0.40 3.97 25.07
N GLY A 52 -0.23 4.72 24.17
CA GLY A 52 0.43 5.81 23.47
C GLY A 52 -0.56 6.78 22.86
N ILE A 53 -0.03 7.80 22.19
CA ILE A 53 -0.80 8.76 21.41
C ILE A 53 -0.33 8.69 19.97
N TYR A 54 -1.24 8.49 19.04
CA TYR A 54 -0.99 8.59 17.60
C TYR A 54 -1.43 9.95 17.10
N TYR A 55 -0.54 10.64 16.40
CA TYR A 55 -0.82 11.90 15.73
C TYR A 55 -0.85 11.65 14.23
N VAL A 56 -1.97 11.93 13.60
CA VAL A 56 -2.17 11.78 12.15
C VAL A 56 -2.70 13.11 11.63
N GLU A 57 -1.86 13.84 10.90
CA GLU A 57 -2.15 15.23 10.50
C GLU A 57 -2.58 16.11 11.69
N ASN A 58 -3.86 16.50 11.72
CA ASN A 58 -4.47 17.36 12.75
C ASN A 58 -5.32 16.57 13.76
N ARG A 59 -5.22 15.24 13.74
CA ARG A 59 -6.01 14.33 14.58
C ARG A 59 -5.11 13.62 15.58
N THR A 60 -5.68 13.37 16.74
CA THR A 60 -4.98 12.74 17.86
C THR A 60 -5.80 11.56 18.35
N TYR A 61 -5.15 10.41 18.52
CA TYR A 61 -5.78 9.17 18.94
C TYR A 61 -5.05 8.60 20.15
N GLU A 62 -5.75 8.46 21.27
CA GLU A 62 -5.26 7.64 22.38
C GLU A 62 -5.35 6.17 22.00
N MET A 63 -4.22 5.47 22.11
CA MET A 63 -4.06 4.08 21.73
C MET A 63 -3.84 3.24 22.99
N ASN A 64 -4.64 2.20 23.17
CA ASN A 64 -4.53 1.22 24.24
C ASN A 64 -4.33 -0.18 23.65
N GLU A 65 -3.99 -1.13 24.51
CA GLU A 65 -3.92 -2.55 24.15
C GLU A 65 -5.18 -3.03 23.41
N GLY A 66 -4.99 -3.73 22.30
CA GLY A 66 -6.05 -4.20 21.40
C GLY A 66 -6.47 -3.18 20.34
N ASP A 67 -6.15 -1.88 20.49
CA ASP A 67 -6.53 -0.87 19.50
C ASP A 67 -5.70 -1.03 18.22
N ILE A 68 -6.33 -0.68 17.10
CA ILE A 68 -5.74 -0.74 15.76
C ILE A 68 -5.75 0.67 15.17
N VAL A 69 -4.69 1.03 14.45
CA VAL A 69 -4.64 2.24 13.63
C VAL A 69 -4.37 1.88 12.18
N VAL A 70 -5.18 2.45 11.29
CA VAL A 70 -5.09 2.30 9.83
C VAL A 70 -4.56 3.61 9.24
N ILE A 71 -3.46 3.52 8.48
CA ILE A 71 -2.79 4.66 7.87
C ILE A 71 -2.58 4.38 6.38
N ASN A 72 -2.79 5.39 5.55
CA ASN A 72 -2.54 5.29 4.11
C ASN A 72 -1.11 5.71 3.71
N ASN A 73 -0.88 5.74 2.41
CA ASN A 73 0.39 6.02 1.75
C ASN A 73 0.74 7.51 1.59
N ILE A 74 0.01 8.43 2.22
CA ILE A 74 0.26 9.88 2.14
C ILE A 74 -0.01 10.64 3.43
N GLU A 75 -0.56 9.99 4.46
CA GLU A 75 -0.92 10.59 5.76
C GLU A 75 0.35 10.78 6.61
N PRO A 76 0.82 12.02 6.86
CA PRO A 76 1.90 12.25 7.80
C PRO A 76 1.45 11.89 9.21
N HIS A 77 2.21 11.02 9.86
CA HIS A 77 1.92 10.57 11.22
C HIS A 77 3.18 10.41 12.07
N TYR A 78 3.01 10.42 13.38
CA TYR A 78 3.99 9.95 14.36
C TYR A 78 3.26 9.45 15.59
N MET A 79 3.99 8.86 16.53
CA MET A 79 3.42 8.38 17.78
C MET A 79 4.32 8.70 18.96
N GLU A 80 3.71 8.80 20.13
CA GLU A 80 4.36 8.94 21.42
C GLU A 80 3.96 7.79 22.33
N VAL A 81 4.92 7.23 23.05
CA VAL A 81 4.66 6.18 24.06
C VAL A 81 4.44 6.83 25.41
N LEU A 82 3.30 6.54 26.04
CA LEU A 82 2.96 7.08 27.34
C LEU A 82 3.52 6.20 28.47
N PRO A 83 4.15 6.78 29.51
CA PRO A 83 4.64 6.02 30.66
C PRO A 83 3.51 5.32 31.44
N PRO A 84 3.82 4.30 32.27
CA PRO A 84 5.16 3.86 32.68
C PRO A 84 5.68 2.60 31.97
N VAL A 85 4.93 2.05 31.01
CA VAL A 85 5.28 0.77 30.38
C VAL A 85 5.70 0.97 28.93
N ASN A 86 6.59 0.10 28.45
CA ASN A 86 6.87 0.00 27.03
C ASN A 86 5.60 -0.31 26.24
N MET A 87 5.59 0.16 25.00
CA MET A 87 4.55 -0.15 24.04
C MET A 87 5.07 -1.17 23.02
N VAL A 88 4.38 -2.31 22.92
CA VAL A 88 4.65 -3.35 21.91
C VAL A 88 3.62 -3.20 20.80
N MET A 89 4.06 -2.76 19.62
CA MET A 89 3.16 -2.44 18.51
C MET A 89 3.74 -2.91 17.18
N PRO A 90 3.36 -4.10 16.69
CA PRO A 90 3.70 -4.49 15.33
C PRO A 90 3.01 -3.58 14.31
N VAL A 91 3.74 -3.24 13.25
CA VAL A 91 3.24 -2.47 12.11
C VAL A 91 3.27 -3.34 10.88
N VAL A 92 2.09 -3.72 10.39
CA VAL A 92 1.92 -4.41 9.11
C VAL A 92 1.99 -3.37 8.00
N MET A 93 2.97 -3.51 7.10
CA MET A 93 3.17 -2.63 5.95
C MET A 93 3.06 -3.43 4.65
N PHE A 94 2.34 -2.91 3.67
CA PHE A 94 2.22 -3.56 2.36
C PHE A 94 1.95 -2.57 1.23
N GLU A 95 2.37 -2.95 0.02
CA GLU A 95 1.96 -2.23 -1.19
C GLU A 95 0.57 -2.70 -1.64
N PRO A 96 -0.27 -1.82 -2.23
CA PRO A 96 -1.58 -2.20 -2.75
C PRO A 96 -1.56 -3.41 -3.70
N GLN A 97 -0.51 -3.58 -4.50
CA GLN A 97 -0.36 -4.71 -5.43
C GLN A 97 -0.26 -6.08 -4.75
N LEU A 98 -0.05 -6.16 -3.43
CA LEU A 98 -0.08 -7.44 -2.73
C LEU A 98 -1.46 -8.11 -2.81
N VAL A 99 -2.49 -7.28 -2.65
CA VAL A 99 -3.90 -7.69 -2.57
C VAL A 99 -4.66 -7.42 -3.88
N TRP A 100 -4.04 -6.68 -4.80
CA TRP A 100 -4.59 -6.32 -6.11
C TRP A 100 -3.72 -6.85 -7.26
N SER A 101 -4.34 -7.41 -8.29
CA SER A 101 -3.73 -7.58 -9.62
C SER A 101 -4.44 -6.68 -10.64
N SER A 102 -3.69 -6.01 -11.52
CA SER A 102 -4.15 -4.96 -12.45
C SER A 102 -5.21 -5.35 -13.48
N GLU A 103 -5.82 -6.53 -13.37
CA GLU A 103 -6.71 -7.12 -14.37
C GLU A 103 -8.22 -6.97 -14.05
N SER A 104 -8.61 -6.49 -12.84
CA SER A 104 -10.03 -6.32 -12.47
C SER A 104 -10.32 -5.09 -11.61
N LEU A 105 -11.40 -4.37 -11.96
CA LEU A 105 -11.96 -3.21 -11.21
C LEU A 105 -12.56 -3.59 -9.85
N PHE A 106 -12.97 -4.84 -9.70
CA PHE A 106 -13.43 -5.39 -8.43
C PHE A 106 -12.38 -5.19 -7.33
N ASP A 107 -11.11 -5.20 -7.71
CA ASP A 107 -9.99 -5.10 -6.79
C ASP A 107 -9.72 -3.67 -6.29
N TYR A 108 -10.12 -2.62 -7.02
CA TYR A 108 -9.90 -1.24 -6.58
C TYR A 108 -10.81 -0.86 -5.40
N ASN A 109 -12.07 -1.31 -5.40
CA ASN A 109 -13.01 -1.05 -4.30
C ASN A 109 -12.49 -1.60 -2.96
N TYR A 110 -11.58 -2.58 -2.98
CA TYR A 110 -10.94 -3.07 -1.77
C TYR A 110 -10.06 -2.04 -1.07
N MET A 111 -9.54 -1.06 -1.80
CA MET A 111 -8.67 -0.04 -1.25
C MET A 111 -9.41 1.21 -0.77
N GLU A 112 -10.73 1.26 -0.92
CA GLU A 112 -11.56 2.34 -0.36
C GLU A 112 -11.22 2.67 1.10
N PRO A 113 -11.03 1.69 2.02
CA PRO A 113 -10.71 1.98 3.41
C PRO A 113 -9.39 2.72 3.64
N PHE A 114 -8.51 2.79 2.65
CA PHE A 114 -7.21 3.48 2.73
C PHE A 114 -7.22 4.81 1.98
N PHE A 115 -8.02 4.96 0.92
CA PHE A 115 -7.99 6.16 0.09
C PHE A 115 -9.23 7.06 0.27
N GLU A 116 -10.36 6.50 0.69
CA GLU A 116 -11.57 7.27 0.97
C GLU A 116 -11.60 7.72 2.43
N ARG A 117 -11.28 9.01 2.62
CA ARG A 117 -11.27 9.67 3.92
C ARG A 117 -12.47 10.61 4.00
N SER A 118 -13.67 10.06 4.16
CA SER A 118 -14.86 10.89 4.42
C SER A 118 -14.68 11.72 5.70
N SER A 119 -15.48 12.76 5.88
CA SER A 119 -15.41 13.64 7.07
C SER A 119 -15.54 12.89 8.40
N ASN A 120 -16.14 11.69 8.41
CA ASN A 120 -16.29 10.85 9.60
C ASN A 120 -15.28 9.70 9.69
N PHE A 121 -14.33 9.60 8.76
CA PHE A 121 -13.30 8.59 8.81
C PHE A 121 -12.50 8.71 10.11
N ASN A 122 -12.23 7.58 10.76
CA ASN A 122 -11.41 7.49 11.96
C ASN A 122 -10.28 6.49 11.73
N ASN A 123 -9.02 6.90 11.90
CA ASN A 123 -7.88 6.01 11.74
C ASN A 123 -7.89 4.90 12.81
N LYS A 124 -8.42 5.18 14.00
CA LYS A 124 -8.48 4.23 15.12
C LYS A 124 -9.72 3.34 15.00
N ILE A 125 -9.51 2.04 15.14
CA ILE A 125 -10.55 1.03 15.38
C ILE A 125 -10.43 0.57 16.83
N ASP A 126 -11.49 0.77 17.60
CA ASP A 126 -11.50 0.54 19.04
C ASP A 126 -11.51 -0.96 19.38
N SER A 127 -10.64 -1.35 20.31
CA SER A 127 -10.50 -2.71 20.86
C SER A 127 -11.80 -3.31 21.42
N LYS A 128 -12.74 -2.47 21.88
CA LYS A 128 -14.03 -2.93 22.42
C LYS A 128 -15.03 -3.29 21.33
N SER A 129 -14.82 -2.81 20.11
CA SER A 129 -15.70 -3.12 18.99
C SER A 129 -15.56 -4.59 18.58
N GLU A 130 -16.67 -5.21 18.15
CA GLU A 130 -16.63 -6.58 17.63
C GLU A 130 -15.68 -6.71 16.43
N ILE A 131 -15.69 -5.71 15.54
CA ILE A 131 -14.85 -5.68 14.36
C ILE A 131 -13.37 -5.49 14.71
N GLY A 132 -13.06 -4.64 15.69
CA GLY A 132 -11.70 -4.44 16.19
C GLY A 132 -11.10 -5.73 16.73
N ARG A 133 -11.86 -6.49 17.55
CA ARG A 133 -11.41 -7.79 18.06
C ARG A 133 -11.15 -8.81 16.95
N LYS A 134 -12.01 -8.86 15.92
CA LYS A 134 -11.82 -9.75 14.77
C LYS A 134 -10.58 -9.38 13.95
N ILE A 135 -10.39 -8.09 13.67
CA ILE A 135 -9.21 -7.60 12.94
C ILE A 135 -7.93 -7.87 13.74
N PHE A 136 -7.95 -7.60 15.05
CA PHE A 136 -6.79 -7.82 15.93
C PHE A 136 -6.34 -9.29 15.95
N ALA A 137 -7.30 -10.22 16.05
CA ALA A 137 -7.00 -11.65 16.00
C ALA A 137 -6.32 -12.04 14.68
N MET A 138 -6.86 -11.59 13.54
CA MET A 138 -6.26 -11.87 12.23
C MET A 138 -4.88 -11.22 12.06
N LEU A 139 -4.65 -10.03 12.61
CA LEU A 139 -3.34 -9.37 12.61
C LEU A 139 -2.31 -10.16 13.43
N SER A 140 -2.73 -10.71 14.57
CA SER A 140 -1.88 -11.58 15.39
C SER A 140 -1.54 -12.88 14.65
N GLU A 141 -2.50 -13.48 13.95
CA GLU A 141 -2.22 -14.66 13.12
C GLU A 141 -1.31 -14.33 11.91
N ILE A 142 -1.44 -13.13 11.31
CA ILE A 142 -0.51 -12.65 10.27
C ILE A 142 0.92 -12.53 10.82
N GLU A 143 1.06 -12.03 12.05
CA GLU A 143 2.35 -11.96 12.76
C GLU A 143 2.96 -13.35 12.91
N ASP A 144 2.18 -14.32 13.38
CA ASP A 144 2.62 -15.71 13.55
C ASP A 144 3.06 -16.35 12.23
N GLU A 145 2.29 -16.16 11.14
CA GLU A 145 2.66 -16.64 9.80
C GLU A 145 3.97 -15.99 9.32
N TYR A 146 4.14 -14.70 9.58
CA TYR A 146 5.33 -13.95 9.15
C TYR A 146 6.60 -14.38 9.90
N VAL A 147 6.48 -14.68 11.20
CA VAL A 147 7.59 -15.13 12.05
C VAL A 147 7.94 -16.58 11.77
N ASN A 148 6.94 -17.48 11.79
CA ASN A 148 7.17 -18.92 11.70
C ASN A 148 7.45 -19.39 10.26
N LYS A 149 6.95 -18.66 9.25
CA LYS A 149 7.13 -18.95 7.83
C LYS A 149 6.76 -20.39 7.47
N THR A 150 5.67 -20.90 8.04
CA THR A 150 5.09 -22.21 7.71
C THR A 150 4.84 -22.32 6.21
N VAL A 151 4.87 -23.52 5.65
CA VAL A 151 4.55 -23.74 4.23
C VAL A 151 3.21 -23.08 3.89
N GLY A 152 3.21 -22.17 2.92
CA GLY A 152 2.03 -21.39 2.53
C GLY A 152 1.83 -20.05 3.26
N TYR A 153 2.74 -19.62 4.13
CA TYR A 153 2.57 -18.40 4.95
C TYR A 153 2.24 -17.14 4.13
N LYS A 154 2.87 -16.94 2.96
CA LYS A 154 2.58 -15.79 2.07
C LYS A 154 1.13 -15.78 1.60
N LEU A 155 0.62 -16.96 1.21
CA LEU A 155 -0.78 -17.13 0.80
C LEU A 155 -1.73 -16.89 1.97
N MET A 156 -1.37 -17.40 3.15
CA MET A 156 -2.17 -17.21 4.35
C MET A 156 -2.23 -15.74 4.79
N ILE A 157 -1.10 -15.03 4.78
CA ILE A 157 -1.05 -13.59 5.02
C ILE A 157 -1.93 -12.85 4.01
N LYS A 158 -1.83 -13.17 2.71
CA LYS A 158 -2.65 -12.53 1.67
C LYS A 158 -4.14 -12.77 1.91
N ALA A 159 -4.55 -14.00 2.24
CA ALA A 159 -5.95 -14.34 2.53
C ALA A 159 -6.48 -13.56 3.75
N LYS A 160 -5.69 -13.51 4.83
CA LYS A 160 -6.05 -12.77 6.05
C LYS A 160 -6.09 -11.27 5.83
N LEU A 161 -5.20 -10.71 5.02
CA LEU A 161 -5.26 -9.31 4.61
C LEU A 161 -6.55 -9.01 3.86
N LEU A 162 -6.95 -9.84 2.91
CA LEU A 162 -8.23 -9.68 2.19
C LEU A 162 -9.43 -9.74 3.15
N HIS A 163 -9.39 -10.62 4.16
CA HIS A 163 -10.42 -10.65 5.21
C HIS A 163 -10.43 -9.35 6.02
N ILE A 164 -9.27 -8.87 6.49
CA ILE A 164 -9.14 -7.60 7.22
C ILE A 164 -9.70 -6.46 6.38
N ILE A 165 -9.26 -6.34 5.13
CA ILE A 165 -9.73 -5.32 4.18
C ILE A 165 -11.24 -5.37 4.04
N THR A 166 -11.83 -6.56 3.92
CA THR A 166 -13.29 -6.73 3.87
C THR A 166 -13.98 -6.20 5.12
N TYR A 167 -13.42 -6.42 6.31
CA TYR A 167 -13.94 -5.82 7.54
C TYR A 167 -13.75 -4.30 7.57
N LEU A 168 -12.60 -3.78 7.12
CA LEU A 168 -12.39 -2.35 7.02
C LEU A 168 -13.42 -1.69 6.09
N ILE A 169 -13.71 -2.29 4.94
CA ILE A 169 -14.76 -1.85 4.01
C ILE A 169 -16.10 -1.77 4.76
N ARG A 170 -16.53 -2.85 5.42
CA ARG A 170 -17.78 -2.87 6.19
C ARG A 170 -17.80 -1.82 7.30
N HIS A 171 -16.68 -1.63 7.99
CA HIS A 171 -16.54 -0.66 9.08
C HIS A 171 -16.74 0.78 8.59
N TYR A 172 -16.14 1.13 7.45
CA TYR A 172 -16.14 2.49 6.93
C TYR A 172 -17.32 2.77 5.98
N GLN A 173 -17.93 1.75 5.37
CA GLN A 173 -19.11 1.87 4.52
C GLN A 173 -20.42 2.03 5.31
N ASP A 174 -20.49 1.58 6.57
CA ASP A 174 -21.71 1.68 7.42
C ASP A 174 -21.93 3.09 8.02
N SER A 175 -21.53 4.13 7.28
CA SER A 175 -21.67 5.53 7.66
C SER A 175 -22.90 6.14 7.00
N SER A 176 -24.02 6.07 7.71
CA SER A 176 -25.21 6.93 7.55
C SER A 176 -24.93 8.46 7.66
N LYS A 177 -23.72 8.95 7.34
CA LYS A 177 -23.22 10.28 7.71
C LYS A 177 -22.27 11.00 6.73
N SER A 178 -21.96 10.50 5.53
CA SER A 178 -21.17 11.30 4.57
C SER A 178 -22.05 11.96 3.52
N THR A 179 -22.13 13.30 3.56
CA THR A 179 -22.78 14.17 2.55
C THR A 179 -22.01 14.27 1.24
N GLU A 180 -20.83 13.64 1.11
CA GLU A 180 -20.20 13.42 -0.18
C GLU A 180 -21.01 12.38 -0.95
N SER A 181 -21.70 12.85 -1.98
CA SER A 181 -22.56 12.00 -2.79
C SER A 181 -21.76 10.86 -3.41
N ILE A 182 -22.36 9.66 -3.40
CA ILE A 182 -21.90 8.47 -4.14
C ILE A 182 -21.44 8.84 -5.58
N THR A 183 -22.03 9.88 -6.17
CA THR A 183 -21.68 10.40 -7.50
C THR A 183 -20.31 11.08 -7.62
N SER A 184 -19.74 11.72 -6.60
CA SER A 184 -18.37 12.27 -6.69
C SER A 184 -17.30 11.18 -6.59
N LYS A 185 -17.58 10.16 -5.76
CA LYS A 185 -16.74 8.96 -5.57
C LYS A 185 -16.68 8.11 -6.82
N SER A 186 -17.85 7.81 -7.40
CA SER A 186 -17.97 7.11 -8.69
C SER A 186 -17.18 7.83 -9.80
N LYS A 187 -17.19 9.17 -9.85
CA LYS A 187 -16.42 9.93 -10.85
C LYS A 187 -14.91 9.87 -10.64
N ARG A 188 -14.42 9.75 -9.41
CA ARG A 188 -12.99 9.59 -9.13
C ARG A 188 -12.49 8.21 -9.56
N LEU A 189 -13.29 7.19 -9.27
CA LEU A 189 -13.08 5.80 -9.68
C LEU A 189 -13.05 5.67 -11.21
N GLU A 190 -14.07 6.20 -11.88
CA GLU A 190 -14.20 6.15 -13.35
C GLU A 190 -12.99 6.80 -14.06
N LYS A 191 -12.40 7.84 -13.46
CA LYS A 191 -11.20 8.49 -13.99
C LYS A 191 -9.94 7.62 -13.88
N LEU A 192 -9.80 6.87 -12.79
CA LEU A 192 -8.66 5.96 -12.62
C LEU A 192 -8.82 4.67 -13.44
N GLU A 193 -10.05 4.17 -13.56
CA GLU A 193 -10.41 3.04 -14.42
C GLU A 193 -9.93 3.25 -15.85
N LYS A 194 -10.31 4.36 -16.48
CA LYS A 194 -9.88 4.68 -17.86
C LYS A 194 -8.36 4.73 -18.00
N VAL A 195 -7.67 5.20 -16.97
CA VAL A 195 -6.21 5.28 -16.95
C VAL A 195 -5.59 3.88 -16.79
N PHE A 196 -6.12 3.04 -15.90
CA PHE A 196 -5.62 1.67 -15.71
C PHE A 196 -5.88 0.80 -16.94
N ASP A 197 -7.07 0.87 -17.52
CA ASP A 197 -7.42 0.13 -18.74
C ASP A 197 -6.52 0.54 -19.90
N TYR A 198 -6.26 1.85 -20.04
CA TYR A 198 -5.34 2.34 -21.05
C TYR A 198 -3.92 1.84 -20.81
N ILE A 199 -3.43 1.91 -19.57
CA ILE A 199 -2.10 1.42 -19.21
C ILE A 199 -2.00 -0.09 -19.48
N ASN A 200 -2.99 -0.88 -19.08
CA ASN A 200 -3.01 -2.33 -19.26
C ASN A 200 -3.14 -2.74 -20.74
N GLY A 201 -3.91 -2.01 -21.53
CA GLY A 201 -4.05 -2.25 -22.97
C GLY A 201 -2.85 -1.79 -23.80
N ASN A 202 -2.03 -0.86 -23.28
CA ASN A 202 -0.97 -0.19 -24.04
C ASN A 202 0.41 -0.28 -23.37
N TYR A 203 0.61 -1.16 -22.39
CA TYR A 203 1.84 -1.18 -21.59
C TYR A 203 3.12 -1.35 -22.41
N SER A 204 3.07 -2.10 -23.52
CA SER A 204 4.19 -2.34 -24.42
C SER A 204 4.54 -1.12 -25.27
N GLN A 205 3.67 -0.12 -25.33
CA GLN A 205 3.84 1.09 -26.14
C GLN A 205 4.40 2.26 -25.31
N LYS A 206 4.86 3.31 -25.99
CA LYS A 206 5.23 4.56 -25.32
C LYS A 206 3.95 5.22 -24.78
N ILE A 207 3.84 5.34 -23.46
CA ILE A 207 2.75 6.04 -22.79
C ILE A 207 3.28 7.38 -22.27
N GLU A 208 2.64 8.48 -22.68
CA GLU A 208 2.99 9.82 -22.22
C GLU A 208 2.10 10.24 -21.04
N LEU A 209 2.68 11.01 -20.10
CA LEU A 209 1.95 11.51 -18.94
C LEU A 209 0.73 12.36 -19.33
N ASN A 210 0.85 13.13 -20.42
CA ASN A 210 -0.24 13.96 -20.93
C ASN A 210 -1.45 13.11 -21.33
N THR A 211 -1.22 11.98 -22.01
CA THR A 211 -2.29 11.05 -22.40
C THR A 211 -3.05 10.52 -21.18
N LEU A 212 -2.33 10.12 -20.14
CA LEU A 212 -2.94 9.62 -18.91
C LEU A 212 -3.71 10.72 -18.16
N ALA A 213 -3.17 11.94 -18.16
CA ALA A 213 -3.82 13.08 -17.54
C ALA A 213 -5.11 13.49 -18.27
N GLU A 214 -5.10 13.45 -19.61
CA GLU A 214 -6.26 13.70 -20.45
C GLU A 214 -7.38 12.68 -20.21
N LEU A 215 -7.04 11.39 -20.10
CA LEU A 215 -8.01 10.33 -19.76
C LEU A 215 -8.70 10.57 -18.40
N ALA A 216 -7.97 11.16 -17.44
CA ALA A 216 -8.51 11.54 -16.14
C ALA A 216 -9.19 12.93 -16.12
N TYR A 217 -9.18 13.65 -17.26
CA TYR A 217 -9.61 15.04 -17.37
C TYR A 217 -8.88 15.97 -16.37
N MET A 218 -7.55 15.88 -16.37
CA MET A 218 -6.67 16.57 -15.43
C MET A 218 -5.47 17.19 -16.15
N SER A 219 -4.86 18.21 -15.54
CA SER A 219 -3.53 18.65 -15.97
C SER A 219 -2.47 17.61 -15.59
N PRO A 220 -1.34 17.50 -16.32
CA PRO A 220 -0.31 16.50 -16.05
C PRO A 220 0.25 16.51 -14.62
N ASN A 221 0.49 17.71 -14.07
CA ASN A 221 0.99 17.87 -12.69
C ASN A 221 -0.06 17.41 -11.65
N TYR A 222 -1.32 17.78 -11.86
CA TYR A 222 -2.39 17.39 -10.97
C TYR A 222 -2.64 15.87 -11.05
N PHE A 223 -2.66 15.31 -12.25
CA PHE A 223 -2.80 13.88 -12.48
C PHE A 223 -1.67 13.08 -11.81
N SER A 224 -0.41 13.49 -11.97
CA SER A 224 0.71 12.77 -11.34
C SER A 224 0.58 12.71 -9.83
N THR A 225 0.20 13.83 -9.19
CA THR A 225 -0.06 13.90 -7.75
C THR A 225 -1.26 13.04 -7.37
N PHE A 226 -2.38 13.19 -8.07
CA PHE A 226 -3.61 12.44 -7.87
C PHE A 226 -3.40 10.92 -8.00
N PHE A 227 -2.70 10.48 -9.04
CA PHE A 227 -2.39 9.09 -9.32
C PHE A 227 -1.46 8.52 -8.25
N LYS A 228 -0.43 9.27 -7.84
CA LYS A 228 0.44 8.85 -6.73
C LYS A 228 -0.30 8.75 -5.40
N GLN A 229 -1.16 9.71 -5.09
CA GLN A 229 -2.01 9.66 -3.90
C GLN A 229 -2.95 8.45 -3.94
N SER A 230 -3.51 8.14 -5.11
CA SER A 230 -4.50 7.07 -5.26
C SER A 230 -3.87 5.67 -5.40
N THR A 231 -2.61 5.54 -5.82
CA THR A 231 -1.97 4.24 -6.10
C THR A 231 -0.71 3.95 -5.27
N GLY A 232 -0.09 4.97 -4.67
CA GLY A 232 1.22 4.88 -4.02
C GLY A 232 2.40 5.04 -4.98
N PHE A 233 2.16 5.09 -6.29
CA PHE A 233 3.19 5.15 -7.31
C PHE A 233 2.96 6.32 -8.26
N THR A 234 4.03 6.92 -8.74
CA THR A 234 3.92 7.76 -9.93
C THR A 234 3.44 6.92 -11.12
N PRO A 235 2.80 7.53 -12.14
CA PRO A 235 2.36 6.80 -13.33
C PRO A 235 3.47 5.98 -13.99
N ILE A 236 4.70 6.50 -14.00
CA ILE A 236 5.85 5.81 -14.60
C ILE A 236 6.36 4.64 -13.74
N GLU A 237 6.33 4.76 -12.41
CA GLU A 237 6.67 3.66 -11.50
C GLU A 237 5.65 2.52 -11.64
N TYR A 238 4.36 2.85 -11.70
CA TYR A 238 3.29 1.87 -11.92
C TYR A 238 3.44 1.14 -13.26
N LEU A 239 3.65 1.89 -14.35
CA LEU A 239 3.90 1.32 -15.67
C LEU A 239 5.10 0.37 -15.65
N ASN A 240 6.22 0.79 -15.06
CA ASN A 240 7.42 -0.04 -14.98
C ASN A 240 7.18 -1.33 -14.17
N LYS A 241 6.45 -1.27 -13.05
CA LYS A 241 6.10 -2.46 -12.27
C LYS A 241 5.30 -3.46 -13.09
N MET A 242 4.26 -3.00 -13.80
CA MET A 242 3.45 -3.85 -14.67
C MET A 242 4.26 -4.47 -15.81
N ARG A 243 5.13 -3.69 -16.47
CA ARG A 243 6.03 -4.20 -17.53
C ARG A 243 6.98 -5.27 -17.00
N ILE A 244 7.53 -5.09 -15.80
CA ILE A 244 8.37 -6.11 -15.19
C ILE A 244 7.56 -7.36 -14.85
N SER A 245 6.33 -7.22 -14.32
CA SER A 245 5.44 -8.36 -14.06
C SER A 245 5.19 -9.19 -15.32
N LYS A 246 4.79 -8.54 -16.43
CA LYS A 246 4.60 -9.22 -17.72
C LYS A 246 5.91 -9.82 -18.25
N SER A 247 7.05 -9.17 -18.03
CA SER A 247 8.34 -9.74 -18.40
C SER A 247 8.68 -11.02 -17.61
N ILE A 248 8.26 -11.12 -16.35
CA ILE A 248 8.47 -12.32 -15.52
C ILE A 248 7.61 -13.48 -16.01
N GLU A 249 6.35 -13.22 -16.39
CA GLU A 249 5.47 -14.20 -17.05
C GLU A 249 6.14 -14.73 -18.33
N MET A 250 6.57 -13.84 -19.24
CA MET A 250 7.25 -14.22 -20.49
C MET A 250 8.57 -14.97 -20.26
N LEU A 251 9.35 -14.61 -19.23
CA LEU A 251 10.59 -15.30 -18.89
C LEU A 251 10.36 -16.75 -18.47
N ARG A 252 9.19 -17.06 -17.90
CA ARG A 252 8.80 -18.40 -17.42
C ARG A 252 8.13 -19.24 -18.51
N GLU A 253 7.37 -18.59 -19.39
CA GLU A 253 6.48 -19.25 -20.35
C GLU A 253 7.05 -19.34 -21.77
N THR A 254 8.09 -18.55 -22.08
CA THR A 254 8.66 -18.47 -23.43
C THR A 254 10.18 -18.64 -23.44
N ASP A 255 10.70 -19.03 -24.60
CA ASP A 255 12.14 -19.13 -24.86
C ASP A 255 12.73 -17.84 -25.47
N PHE A 256 11.95 -16.76 -25.59
CA PHE A 256 12.42 -15.49 -26.17
C PHE A 256 13.62 -14.92 -25.42
N SER A 257 14.56 -14.29 -26.12
CA SER A 257 15.73 -13.71 -25.46
C SER A 257 15.32 -12.63 -24.45
N VAL A 258 16.14 -12.40 -23.42
CA VAL A 258 15.90 -11.32 -22.43
C VAL A 258 15.77 -9.95 -23.12
N ALA A 259 16.54 -9.73 -24.19
CA ALA A 259 16.47 -8.51 -24.99
C ALA A 259 15.13 -8.37 -25.70
N GLN A 260 14.62 -9.47 -26.29
CA GLN A 260 13.32 -9.49 -26.95
C GLN A 260 12.20 -9.23 -25.94
N ILE A 261 12.20 -9.93 -24.80
CA ILE A 261 11.19 -9.75 -23.75
C ILE A 261 11.18 -8.30 -23.23
N ALA A 262 12.35 -7.70 -23.03
CA ALA A 262 12.43 -6.30 -22.62
C ALA A 262 11.76 -5.36 -23.63
N MET A 263 12.01 -5.56 -24.93
CA MET A 263 11.38 -4.77 -26.00
C MET A 263 9.87 -5.01 -26.08
N ASP A 264 9.42 -6.27 -26.00
CA ASP A 264 8.00 -6.64 -26.05
C ASP A 264 7.22 -6.08 -24.85
N CYS A 265 7.89 -5.93 -23.70
CA CYS A 265 7.34 -5.27 -22.52
C CYS A 265 7.43 -3.74 -22.57
N GLY A 266 7.88 -3.13 -23.68
CA GLY A 266 7.90 -1.69 -23.88
C GLY A 266 9.10 -0.95 -23.27
N PHE A 267 10.20 -1.66 -22.97
CA PHE A 267 11.47 -1.01 -22.61
C PHE A 267 12.28 -0.69 -23.86
N ASN A 268 12.63 0.59 -24.03
CA ASN A 268 13.42 1.05 -25.18
C ASN A 268 14.93 0.76 -25.06
N ASN A 269 15.38 0.28 -23.90
CA ASN A 269 16.79 0.03 -23.63
C ASN A 269 16.94 -1.12 -22.62
N LEU A 270 17.69 -2.14 -23.02
CA LEU A 270 18.01 -3.30 -22.19
C LEU A 270 18.73 -2.93 -20.89
N ALA A 271 19.58 -1.90 -20.89
CA ALA A 271 20.25 -1.45 -19.67
C ALA A 271 19.25 -0.86 -18.65
N ASN A 272 18.28 -0.08 -19.13
CA ASN A 272 17.22 0.46 -18.27
C ASN A 272 16.31 -0.66 -17.74
N TYR A 273 15.92 -1.60 -18.61
CA TYR A 273 15.19 -2.80 -18.22
C TYR A 273 15.93 -3.56 -17.13
N ASN A 274 17.19 -3.94 -17.33
CA ASN A 274 17.97 -4.70 -16.35
C ASN A 274 18.11 -3.96 -15.02
N LYS A 275 18.29 -2.62 -15.06
CA LYS A 275 18.34 -1.79 -13.86
C LYS A 275 17.03 -1.84 -13.09
N ILE A 276 15.91 -1.58 -13.76
CA ILE A 276 14.57 -1.57 -13.14
C ILE A 276 14.18 -2.98 -12.68
N PHE A 277 14.43 -3.99 -13.51
CA PHE A 277 14.20 -5.40 -13.18
C PHE A 277 14.95 -5.77 -11.91
N LYS A 278 16.25 -5.48 -11.82
CA LYS A 278 17.05 -5.79 -10.62
C LYS A 278 16.61 -4.97 -9.41
N GLN A 279 16.28 -3.69 -9.60
CA GLN A 279 15.81 -2.83 -8.53
C GLN A 279 14.51 -3.36 -7.91
N LEU A 280 13.59 -3.83 -8.76
CA LEU A 280 12.30 -4.28 -8.28
C LEU A 280 12.39 -5.75 -7.81
N THR A 281 13.04 -6.65 -8.55
CA THR A 281 13.07 -8.11 -8.27
C THR A 281 14.19 -8.57 -7.33
N GLU A 282 15.19 -7.72 -7.07
CA GLU A 282 16.46 -8.08 -6.39
C GLU A 282 17.27 -9.19 -7.09
N THR A 283 16.90 -9.55 -8.32
CA THR A 283 17.52 -10.62 -9.13
C THR A 283 17.71 -10.19 -10.58
N THR A 284 18.35 -11.04 -11.39
CA THR A 284 18.49 -10.81 -12.84
C THR A 284 17.45 -11.61 -13.63
N PRO A 285 17.05 -11.14 -14.82
CA PRO A 285 16.14 -11.87 -15.71
C PRO A 285 16.61 -13.31 -15.99
N THR A 286 17.90 -13.48 -16.26
CA THR A 286 18.52 -14.79 -16.51
C THR A 286 18.39 -15.73 -15.32
N ARG A 287 18.54 -15.21 -14.08
CA ARG A 287 18.39 -16.02 -12.87
C ARG A 287 16.94 -16.46 -12.66
N ILE A 288 15.96 -15.61 -12.97
CA ILE A 288 14.53 -15.99 -12.94
C ILE A 288 14.23 -17.10 -13.96
N ARG A 289 14.77 -17.01 -15.18
CA ARG A 289 14.55 -18.04 -16.22
C ARG A 289 15.15 -19.39 -15.85
N ASN A 290 16.38 -19.40 -15.35
CA ASN A 290 17.10 -20.64 -15.08
C ASN A 290 16.72 -21.27 -13.74
N GLY A 291 16.11 -20.51 -12.82
CA GLY A 291 15.68 -20.97 -11.51
C GLY A 291 14.24 -21.48 -11.46
N LYS A 292 13.83 -22.30 -12.43
CA LYS A 292 12.57 -23.06 -12.33
C LYS A 292 12.53 -23.84 -11.02
#